data_AF-S9ZI99-F1
#
_entry.id   AF-S9ZI99-F1
#
_cell.length_a   1.000
_cell.length_b   1.000
_cell.length_c   1.000
_cell.angle_alpha   90.00
_cell.angle_beta   90.00
_cell.angle_gamma   90.00
#
_symmetry.space_group_name_H-M   'P 1'
#
loop_
_entity.id
_entity.type
_entity.pdbx_description
1 polymer ?
#
loop_
_entity_poly.entity_id
_entity_poly.type
_entity_poly.pdbx_seq_one_letter_code
_entity_poly.pdbx_strand_id
1 'polypeptide(L)'
;MQSPADFSQSSSDLPLTDHAQMRMGQRGISERCVAMVLRYGRTVHARGAAYRVIGHKEVARCAELGIDVSEADGVHVLVAPDGSVVTAYRNHELRKIRPSKRRHRVYH
;
A
#
# COMPACT_ATOMS: atom_id res chain seq x y z
N MET A 1 -34.15 16.71 22.64
CA MET A 1 -34.14 15.38 21.97
C MET A 1 -32.69 15.07 21.63
N GLN A 2 -31.99 14.38 22.53
CA GLN A 2 -30.60 13.95 22.34
C GLN A 2 -30.63 12.43 22.21
N SER A 3 -30.33 11.94 21.01
CA SER A 3 -30.20 10.52 20.72
C SER A 3 -28.78 10.06 21.09
N PRO A 4 -28.63 8.98 21.88
CA PRO A 4 -27.33 8.46 22.31
C PRO A 4 -26.82 7.37 21.35
N ALA A 5 -25.49 7.30 21.24
CA ALA A 5 -24.66 6.14 20.91
C ALA A 5 -25.13 5.14 19.82
N ASP A 6 -24.44 5.16 18.68
CA ASP A 6 -24.16 3.93 17.93
C ASP A 6 -22.66 3.88 17.60
N PHE A 7 -21.87 3.48 18.61
CA PHE A 7 -20.47 3.10 18.45
C PHE A 7 -20.41 1.65 17.95
N SER A 8 -20.84 1.42 16.71
CA SER A 8 -20.62 0.15 16.04
C SER A 8 -19.25 0.15 15.37
N GLN A 9 -18.23 -0.27 16.10
CA GLN A 9 -16.94 -0.68 15.53
C GLN A 9 -17.17 -1.85 14.57
N SER A 10 -17.10 -1.61 13.25
CA SER A 10 -16.78 -2.65 12.28
C SER A 10 -16.34 -2.05 10.95
N SER A 11 -15.17 -2.50 10.49
CA SER A 11 -14.64 -2.39 9.12
C SER A 11 -14.18 -1.01 8.67
N SER A 12 -12.85 -0.84 8.62
CA SER A 12 -12.19 -0.23 7.46
C SER A 12 -12.72 1.12 6.95
N ASP A 13 -12.97 2.08 7.84
CA ASP A 13 -13.03 3.50 7.45
C ASP A 13 -11.62 3.98 7.14
N LEU A 14 -11.10 3.48 6.04
CA LEU A 14 -10.00 4.10 5.35
C LEU A 14 -10.58 5.38 4.75
N PRO A 15 -10.06 6.57 5.09
CA PRO A 15 -10.46 7.82 4.43
C PRO A 15 -9.98 7.77 2.97
N LEU A 16 -10.70 6.99 2.15
CA LEU A 16 -10.47 6.77 0.75
C LEU A 16 -11.10 7.95 0.01
N THR A 17 -10.26 8.66 -0.73
CA THR A 17 -10.77 9.66 -1.66
C THR A 17 -11.51 8.97 -2.82
N ASP A 18 -12.50 9.64 -3.44
CA ASP A 18 -13.19 9.13 -4.63
C ASP A 18 -12.20 8.74 -5.74
N HIS A 19 -11.10 9.50 -5.84
CA HIS A 19 -10.00 9.20 -6.74
C HIS A 19 -9.32 7.86 -6.38
N ALA A 20 -9.09 7.58 -5.10
CA ALA A 20 -8.51 6.31 -4.68
C ALA A 20 -9.44 5.13 -5.00
N GLN A 21 -10.74 5.23 -4.72
CA GLN A 21 -11.71 4.17 -5.02
C GLN A 21 -11.80 3.86 -6.51
N MET A 22 -11.91 4.89 -7.36
CA MET A 22 -11.92 4.73 -8.81
C MET A 22 -10.63 4.03 -9.32
N ARG A 23 -9.46 4.43 -8.81
CA ARG A 23 -8.17 3.86 -9.21
C ARG A 23 -7.96 2.44 -8.71
N MET A 24 -8.52 2.11 -7.54
CA MET A 24 -8.54 0.76 -6.98
C MET A 24 -9.37 -0.18 -7.84
N GLY A 25 -10.59 0.24 -8.21
CA GLY A 25 -11.48 -0.51 -9.10
C GLY A 25 -10.85 -0.78 -10.46
N GLN A 26 -10.22 0.23 -11.07
CA GLN A 26 -9.50 0.08 -12.35
C GLN A 26 -8.31 -0.89 -12.31
N ARG A 27 -7.79 -1.22 -11.12
CA ARG A 27 -6.57 -2.03 -10.94
C ARG A 27 -6.81 -3.33 -10.17
N GLY A 28 -8.06 -3.65 -9.84
CA GLY A 28 -8.39 -4.85 -9.06
C GLY A 28 -7.75 -4.86 -7.67
N ILE A 29 -7.58 -3.69 -7.05
CA ILE A 29 -7.04 -3.57 -5.70
C ILE A 29 -8.22 -3.52 -4.73
N SER A 30 -8.32 -4.53 -3.86
CA SER A 30 -9.36 -4.57 -2.84
C SER A 30 -9.02 -3.67 -1.65
N GLU A 31 -10.04 -3.20 -0.94
CA GLU A 31 -9.88 -2.48 0.33
C GLU A 31 -9.12 -3.30 1.37
N ARG A 32 -9.29 -4.63 1.35
CA ARG A 32 -8.50 -5.58 2.14
C ARG A 32 -7.00 -5.44 1.89
N CYS A 33 -6.57 -5.29 0.63
CA CYS A 33 -5.16 -5.06 0.32
C CYS A 33 -4.67 -3.73 0.90
N VAL A 34 -5.47 -2.66 0.79
CA VAL A 34 -5.11 -1.34 1.34
C VAL A 34 -5.00 -1.41 2.87
N ALA A 35 -5.94 -2.09 3.54
CA ALA A 35 -5.90 -2.30 4.98
C ALA A 35 -4.65 -3.10 5.41
N MET A 36 -4.28 -4.15 4.67
CA MET A 36 -3.04 -4.89 4.92
C MET A 36 -1.80 -4.02 4.78
N VAL A 37 -1.72 -3.21 3.71
CA VAL A 37 -0.59 -2.29 3.49
C VAL A 37 -0.50 -1.23 4.57
N LEU A 38 -1.63 -0.74 5.07
CA LEU A 38 -1.60 0.21 6.16
C LEU A 38 -1.17 -0.46 7.46
N ARG A 39 -1.57 -1.70 7.72
CA ARG A 39 -1.26 -2.39 8.98
C ARG A 39 0.17 -2.94 9.04
N TYR A 40 0.64 -3.57 7.96
CA TYR A 40 1.89 -4.32 7.92
C TYR A 40 2.94 -3.74 6.97
N GLY A 41 2.54 -2.80 6.12
CA GLY A 41 3.44 -2.16 5.18
C GLY A 41 4.43 -1.23 5.87
N ARG A 42 5.60 -1.09 5.26
CA ARG A 42 6.59 -0.10 5.67
C ARG A 42 6.12 1.30 5.30
N THR A 43 6.35 2.28 6.15
CA THR A 43 6.07 3.69 5.86
C THR A 43 7.33 4.40 5.37
N VAL A 44 7.21 5.15 4.28
CA VAL A 44 8.28 5.96 3.68
C VAL A 44 7.74 7.37 3.47
N HIS A 45 8.36 8.36 4.11
CA HIS A 45 7.98 9.76 3.92
C HIS A 45 8.75 10.34 2.73
N ALA A 46 8.05 10.86 1.73
CA ALA A 46 8.67 11.54 0.60
C ALA A 46 7.74 12.63 0.06
N ARG A 47 8.32 13.77 -0.35
CA ARG A 47 7.59 14.89 -1.00
C ARG A 47 6.35 15.37 -0.22
N GLY A 48 6.40 15.33 1.11
CA GLY A 48 5.27 15.75 1.97
C GLY A 48 4.12 14.74 2.03
N ALA A 49 4.32 13.49 1.61
CA ALA A 49 3.34 12.42 1.72
C ALA A 49 3.97 11.16 2.33
N ALA A 50 3.13 10.28 2.89
CA ALA A 50 3.52 9.01 3.45
C ALA A 50 3.15 7.87 2.48
N TYR A 51 4.15 7.17 1.99
CA TYR A 51 3.99 5.98 1.17
C TYR A 51 4.00 4.75 2.08
N ARG A 52 2.92 3.99 2.11
CA ARG A 52 2.90 2.66 2.73
C ARG A 52 3.04 1.60 1.66
N VAL A 53 3.94 0.65 1.87
CA VAL A 53 4.28 -0.36 0.86
C VAL A 53 4.44 -1.72 1.50
N ILE A 54 3.86 -2.75 0.88
CA ILE A 54 4.22 -4.15 1.14
C ILE A 54 4.98 -4.64 -0.09
N GLY A 55 6.21 -5.10 0.13
CA GLY A 55 6.96 -5.84 -0.89
C GLY A 55 7.39 -7.21 -0.36
N HIS A 56 8.17 -7.92 -1.17
CA HIS A 56 8.65 -9.26 -0.86
C HIS A 56 9.29 -9.43 0.53
N LYS A 57 9.97 -8.39 1.05
CA LYS A 57 10.57 -8.43 2.40
C LYS A 57 9.51 -8.42 3.50
N GLU A 58 8.50 -7.57 3.35
CA GLU A 58 7.38 -7.49 4.28
C GLU A 58 6.55 -8.78 4.23
N VAL A 59 6.34 -9.35 3.04
CA VAL A 59 5.68 -10.65 2.87
C VAL A 59 6.43 -11.75 3.62
N ALA A 60 7.76 -11.86 3.43
CA ALA A 60 8.56 -12.86 4.13
C ALA A 60 8.52 -12.67 5.66
N ARG A 61 8.65 -11.43 6.13
CA ARG A 61 8.59 -11.11 7.57
C ARG A 61 7.22 -11.43 8.18
N CYS A 62 6.13 -11.11 7.48
CA CYS A 62 4.78 -11.43 7.93
C CYS A 62 4.54 -12.95 7.90
N ALA A 63 5.05 -13.66 6.90
CA ALA A 63 4.97 -15.11 6.84
C ALA A 63 5.70 -15.79 8.02
N GLU A 64 6.86 -15.28 8.45
CA GLU A 64 7.54 -15.74 9.67
C GLU A 64 6.69 -15.56 10.94
N LEU A 65 5.79 -14.58 10.94
CA LEU A 65 4.84 -14.31 12.03
C LEU A 65 3.49 -15.03 11.86
N GLY A 66 3.34 -15.87 10.81
CA GLY A 66 2.09 -16.57 10.49
C GLY A 66 1.00 -15.67 9.89
N ILE A 67 1.35 -14.48 9.38
CA ILE A 67 0.43 -13.52 8.79
C ILE A 67 0.61 -13.55 7.26
N ASP A 68 -0.43 -13.93 6.54
CA ASP A 68 -0.41 -13.88 5.08
C ASP A 68 -0.76 -12.48 4.56
N VAL A 69 0.22 -11.82 3.96
CA VAL A 69 0.07 -10.53 3.25
C VAL A 69 0.49 -10.64 1.79
N SER A 70 0.61 -11.86 1.26
CA SER A 70 1.03 -12.12 -0.12
C SER A 70 0.10 -11.48 -1.15
N GLU A 71 -1.21 -11.39 -0.84
CA GLU A 71 -2.20 -10.67 -1.66
C GLU A 71 -1.87 -9.17 -1.84
N ALA A 72 -1.17 -8.58 -0.88
CA ALA A 72 -0.74 -7.18 -0.90
C ALA A 72 0.70 -6.99 -1.39
N ASP A 73 1.38 -8.04 -1.88
CA ASP A 73 2.72 -7.90 -2.44
C ASP A 73 2.74 -6.91 -3.60
N GLY A 74 3.71 -5.99 -3.57
CA GLY A 74 3.83 -4.92 -4.55
C GLY A 74 2.70 -3.88 -4.50
N VAL A 75 1.88 -3.83 -3.44
CA VAL A 75 0.87 -2.78 -3.28
C VAL A 75 1.47 -1.57 -2.57
N HIS A 76 1.30 -0.41 -3.19
CA HIS A 76 1.74 0.88 -2.70
C HIS A 76 0.50 1.76 -2.44
N VAL A 77 0.44 2.33 -1.25
CA VAL A 77 -0.63 3.22 -0.81
C VAL A 77 -0.02 4.57 -0.49
N LEU A 78 -0.50 5.61 -1.17
CA LEU A 78 -0.16 6.99 -0.87
C LEU A 78 -1.15 7.53 0.15
N VAL A 79 -0.61 7.99 1.27
CA VAL A 79 -1.35 8.60 2.36
C VAL A 79 -0.93 10.06 2.45
N ALA A 80 -1.92 10.96 2.43
CA ALA A 80 -1.70 12.38 2.65
C ALA A 80 -1.42 12.66 4.14
N PRO A 81 -0.88 13.84 4.48
CA PRO A 81 -0.54 14.20 5.87
C PRO A 81 -1.73 14.16 6.85
N ASP A 82 -2.95 14.35 6.34
CA ASP A 82 -4.21 14.25 7.07
C ASP A 82 -4.63 12.79 7.36
N GLY A 83 -3.90 11.81 6.83
CA GLY A 83 -4.22 10.39 6.96
C GLY A 83 -5.08 9.83 5.82
N SER A 84 -5.51 10.66 4.86
CA SER A 84 -6.36 10.27 3.74
C SER A 84 -5.60 9.43 2.70
N VAL A 85 -6.20 8.34 2.23
CA VAL A 85 -5.68 7.53 1.13
C VAL A 85 -5.97 8.22 -0.19
N VAL A 86 -4.92 8.77 -0.79
CA VAL A 86 -4.97 9.54 -2.04
C VAL A 86 -4.98 8.62 -3.25
N THR A 87 -4.19 7.55 -3.21
CA THR A 87 -4.15 6.54 -4.27
C THR A 87 -3.56 5.24 -3.77
N ALA A 88 -4.05 4.12 -4.31
CA ALA A 88 -3.43 2.83 -4.19
C ALA A 88 -3.10 2.30 -5.59
N TYR A 89 -1.91 1.73 -5.74
CA TYR A 89 -1.50 1.09 -6.99
C TYR A 89 -0.70 -0.17 -6.69
N ARG A 90 -0.88 -1.17 -7.55
CA ARG A 90 -0.10 -2.40 -7.51
C ARG A 90 1.02 -2.25 -8.53
N ASN A 91 2.26 -2.36 -8.07
CA ASN A 91 3.44 -2.40 -8.89
C ASN A 91 4.35 -3.53 -8.42
N HIS A 92 4.24 -4.69 -9.08
CA HIS A 92 5.15 -5.82 -8.87
C HIS A 92 6.51 -5.58 -9.56
N GLU A 93 6.61 -4.57 -10.43
CA GLU A 93 7.85 -4.20 -11.11
C GLU A 93 8.59 -3.07 -10.36
N LEU A 94 9.35 -3.45 -9.34
CA LEU A 94 10.45 -2.63 -8.81
C LEU A 94 11.62 -2.48 -9.82
N ARG A 95 11.56 -3.17 -10.98
CA ARG A 95 12.61 -3.18 -12.01
C ARG A 95 12.84 -1.81 -12.68
N LYS A 96 11.86 -0.90 -12.68
CA LYS A 96 12.02 0.45 -13.24
C LYS A 96 12.67 1.47 -12.30
N ILE A 97 12.83 1.14 -11.01
CA ILE A 97 13.43 2.04 -10.00
C ILE A 97 14.90 1.69 -9.73
N ARG A 98 15.38 0.54 -10.22
CA ARG A 98 16.81 0.21 -10.13
C ARG A 98 17.55 0.97 -11.24
N PRO A 99 18.58 1.79 -10.94
CA PRO A 99 19.52 2.17 -11.98
C PRO A 99 20.08 0.88 -12.56
N SER A 100 19.78 0.64 -13.84
CA SER A 100 20.28 -0.51 -14.57
C SER A 100 21.78 -0.60 -14.33
N LYS A 101 22.24 -1.71 -13.73
CA LYS A 101 23.68 -1.99 -13.67
C LYS A 101 24.16 -1.98 -15.12
N ARG A 102 24.88 -0.93 -15.50
CA ARG A 102 25.67 -0.85 -16.74
C ARG A 102 26.43 -2.16 -16.82
N ARG A 103 25.99 -3.08 -17.69
CA ARG A 103 26.79 -4.25 -18.04
C ARG A 103 28.03 -3.68 -18.71
N HIS A 104 29.17 -3.76 -18.04
CA HIS A 104 30.46 -3.46 -18.66
C HIS A 104 30.58 -4.41 -19.85
N ARG A 105 30.38 -3.87 -21.05
CA ARG A 105 30.63 -4.58 -22.29
C ARG A 105 32.14 -4.62 -22.41
N VAL A 106 32.75 -5.71 -21.98
CA VAL A 106 34.17 -5.97 -22.26
C VAL A 106 34.24 -6.17 -23.76
N TYR A 107 34.87 -5.22 -24.45
CA TYR A 107 35.31 -5.43 -25.82
C TYR A 107 36.55 -6.31 -25.77
N HIS A 108 36.49 -7.41 -26.51
CA HIS A 108 37.63 -8.29 -26.80
C HIS A 108 38.41 -7.73 -27.99
#